data_AF-G5SX70-F1
#
_entry.id   AF-G5SX70-F1
#
_cell.length_a   1.000
_cell.length_b   1.000
_cell.length_c   1.000
_cell.angle_alpha   90.00
_cell.angle_beta   90.00
_cell.angle_gamma   90.00
#
_symmetry.space_group_name_H-M   'P 1'
#
loop_
_entity.id
_entity.type
_entity.pdbx_description
1 polymer ?
#
loop_
_entity_poly.entity_id
_entity_poly.type
_entity_poly.pdbx_seq_one_letter_code
_entity_poly.pdbx_strand_id
1 'polypeptide(L)'
;KVAQEKRSHITEWDLTVLISQKTNIPIGKLKEEEKQRLSDMDAILSERVVGQDHAIAIISEAVLENRSGLSKAGQPIGSFFFLGPTGTGKTELAKSLAEFLFQDENAIIRFDMSEFKEEHSAALLYGAPPGYVGYEEGGLLVNKIRQKPYSIVLFDEIEKAHTSVFDVFLQIMDE
;
A
#
# COMPACT_ATOMS: atom_id res chain seq x y z
N LYS A 1 9.35 26.21 -11.57
CA LYS A 1 9.07 27.31 -12.54
C LYS A 1 8.17 28.33 -11.83
N VAL A 2 8.58 29.61 -11.78
CA VAL A 2 7.76 30.68 -11.19
C VAL A 2 6.63 31.02 -12.16
N ALA A 3 5.40 31.19 -11.67
CA ALA A 3 4.23 31.49 -12.50
C ALA A 3 4.43 32.82 -13.25
N GLN A 4 4.14 32.83 -14.56
CA GLN A 4 4.29 34.01 -15.42
C GLN A 4 3.17 35.06 -15.20
N GLU A 5 2.03 34.63 -14.66
CA GLU A 5 0.93 35.52 -14.29
C GLU A 5 0.74 35.55 -12.77
N LYS A 6 0.52 36.75 -12.25
CA LYS A 6 0.30 36.99 -10.82
C LYS A 6 -1.11 36.52 -10.44
N ARG A 7 -1.23 35.37 -9.80
CA ARG A 7 -2.50 34.86 -9.27
C ARG A 7 -2.90 35.62 -8.00
N SER A 8 -4.14 36.11 -7.93
CA SER A 8 -4.69 36.88 -6.80
C SER A 8 -5.51 36.06 -5.81
N HIS A 9 -5.83 34.81 -6.14
CA HIS A 9 -6.63 33.90 -5.33
C HIS A 9 -6.11 32.46 -5.46
N ILE A 10 -6.35 31.67 -4.41
CA ILE A 10 -6.01 30.25 -4.35
C ILE A 10 -7.24 29.46 -4.80
N THR A 11 -7.06 28.52 -5.71
CA THR A 11 -8.11 27.60 -6.17
C THR A 11 -8.00 26.25 -5.46
N GLU A 12 -9.06 25.43 -5.50
CA GLU A 12 -8.99 24.03 -5.04
C GLU A 12 -7.83 23.28 -5.72
N TRP A 13 -7.60 23.54 -7.01
CA TRP A 13 -6.51 22.93 -7.75
C TRP A 13 -5.14 23.25 -7.15
N ASP A 14 -4.90 24.50 -6.73
CA ASP A 14 -3.64 24.90 -6.10
C ASP A 14 -3.40 24.16 -4.77
N LEU A 15 -4.47 23.96 -3.98
CA LEU A 15 -4.40 23.19 -2.74
C LEU A 15 -4.12 21.71 -3.03
N THR A 16 -4.78 21.13 -4.03
CA THR A 16 -4.57 19.72 -4.37
C THR A 16 -3.18 19.47 -4.94
N VAL A 17 -2.62 20.40 -5.72
CA VAL A 17 -1.21 20.34 -6.16
C VAL A 17 -0.25 20.35 -4.98
N LEU A 18 -0.47 21.22 -4.00
CA LEU A 18 0.37 21.28 -2.81
C LEU A 18 0.28 20.01 -1.96
N ILE A 19 -0.94 19.49 -1.75
CA ILE A 19 -1.14 18.23 -1.02
C ILE A 19 -0.45 17.11 -1.78
N SER A 20 -0.73 16.94 -3.07
CA SER A 20 -0.10 15.95 -3.95
C SER A 20 1.42 15.97 -3.92
N GLN A 21 2.04 17.15 -4.00
CA GLN A 21 3.51 17.28 -3.92
C GLN A 21 4.04 16.90 -2.54
N LYS A 22 3.28 17.19 -1.47
CA LYS A 22 3.69 16.89 -0.09
C LYS A 22 3.47 15.43 0.28
N THR A 23 2.47 14.79 -0.31
CA THR A 23 2.08 13.41 0.00
C THR A 23 2.51 12.41 -1.06
N ASN A 24 3.01 12.88 -2.21
CA ASN A 24 3.26 12.10 -3.42
C ASN A 24 2.01 11.40 -4.01
N ILE A 25 0.81 11.88 -3.67
CA ILE A 25 -0.46 11.35 -4.20
C ILE A 25 -0.80 12.05 -5.50
N PRO A 26 -1.13 11.35 -6.60
CA PRO A 26 -1.61 11.99 -7.82
C PRO A 26 -2.88 12.81 -7.61
N ILE A 27 -2.95 13.99 -8.23
CA ILE A 27 -4.15 14.83 -8.24
C ILE A 27 -5.12 14.33 -9.31
N GLY A 28 -6.38 14.05 -8.96
CA GLY A 28 -7.40 13.84 -9.98
C GLY A 28 -8.81 13.61 -9.46
N LYS A 29 -9.75 14.45 -9.90
CA LYS A 29 -11.07 13.95 -10.33
C LYS A 29 -10.79 13.08 -11.55
N LEU A 30 -11.28 11.83 -11.54
CA LEU A 30 -11.24 10.85 -12.64
C LEU A 30 -11.11 11.55 -14.01
N LYS A 31 -9.87 11.73 -14.48
CA LYS A 31 -9.63 12.04 -15.88
C LYS A 31 -9.96 10.76 -16.63
N GLU A 32 -10.62 10.86 -17.78
CA GLU A 32 -10.97 9.71 -18.60
C GLU A 32 -9.78 8.74 -18.80
N GLU A 33 -8.55 9.28 -18.85
CA GLU A 33 -7.28 8.56 -18.87
C GLU A 33 -7.04 7.65 -17.65
N GLU A 34 -7.34 8.11 -16.42
CA GLU A 34 -7.20 7.29 -15.20
C GLU A 34 -8.27 6.20 -15.16
N LYS A 35 -9.50 6.54 -15.56
CA LYS A 35 -10.59 5.57 -15.66
C LYS A 35 -10.27 4.48 -16.68
N GLN A 36 -9.76 4.86 -17.85
CA GLN A 36 -9.33 3.92 -18.88
C GLN A 36 -8.17 3.05 -18.38
N ARG A 37 -7.15 3.66 -17.75
CA ARG A 37 -6.03 2.94 -17.15
C ARG A 37 -6.48 1.92 -16.10
N LEU A 38 -7.45 2.27 -15.25
CA LEU A 38 -8.03 1.35 -14.27
C LEU A 38 -8.85 0.24 -14.94
N SER A 39 -9.58 0.55 -16.02
CA SER A 39 -10.30 -0.45 -16.81
C SER A 39 -9.37 -1.45 -17.49
N ASP A 40 -8.15 -1.04 -17.84
CA ASP A 40 -7.14 -1.86 -18.51
C ASP A 40 -6.18 -2.54 -17.51
N MET A 41 -6.41 -2.39 -16.20
CA MET A 41 -5.52 -2.86 -15.13
C MET A 41 -5.21 -4.36 -15.24
N ASP A 42 -6.21 -5.19 -15.52
CA ASP A 42 -6.04 -6.63 -15.67
C ASP A 42 -5.06 -6.98 -16.79
N ALA A 43 -5.21 -6.32 -17.94
CA ALA A 43 -4.35 -6.53 -19.10
C ALA A 43 -2.91 -6.09 -18.78
N ILE A 44 -2.75 -4.91 -18.18
CA ILE A 44 -1.44 -4.35 -17.83
C ILE A 44 -0.71 -5.24 -16.81
N LEU A 45 -1.40 -5.72 -15.77
CA LEU A 45 -0.78 -6.62 -14.78
C LEU A 45 -0.43 -7.99 -15.38
N SER A 46 -1.27 -8.50 -16.28
CA SER A 46 -1.07 -9.80 -16.94
C SER A 46 0.13 -9.83 -17.90
N GLU A 47 0.59 -8.68 -18.40
CA GLU A 47 1.81 -8.59 -19.21
C GLU A 47 3.05 -9.04 -18.43
N ARG A 48 3.09 -8.76 -17.12
CA ARG A 48 4.22 -9.07 -16.23
C ARG A 48 3.98 -10.31 -15.38
N VAL A 49 2.73 -10.55 -14.96
CA VAL A 49 2.36 -11.64 -14.04
C VAL A 49 1.51 -12.67 -14.79
N VAL A 50 2.16 -13.71 -15.30
CA VAL A 50 1.52 -14.73 -16.14
C VAL A 50 0.85 -15.82 -15.29
N GLY A 51 -0.39 -16.17 -15.63
CA GLY A 51 -1.10 -17.33 -15.06
C GLY A 51 -1.69 -17.09 -13.67
N GLN A 52 -1.85 -15.83 -13.26
CA GLN A 52 -2.46 -15.42 -12.00
C GLN A 52 -3.77 -14.63 -12.21
N ASP A 53 -4.49 -14.92 -13.29
CA ASP A 53 -5.67 -14.18 -13.77
C ASP A 53 -6.71 -13.96 -12.67
N HIS A 54 -6.98 -14.98 -11.84
CA HIS A 54 -7.90 -14.86 -10.71
C HIS A 54 -7.42 -13.86 -9.66
N ALA A 55 -6.13 -13.88 -9.29
CA ALA A 55 -5.59 -12.95 -8.31
C ALA A 55 -5.59 -11.51 -8.85
N ILE A 56 -5.25 -11.35 -10.13
CA ILE A 56 -5.26 -10.06 -10.82
C ILE A 56 -6.68 -9.47 -10.82
N ALA A 57 -7.69 -10.25 -11.24
CA ALA A 57 -9.07 -9.79 -11.29
C ALA A 57 -9.59 -9.30 -9.92
N ILE A 58 -9.34 -10.06 -8.85
CA ILE A 58 -9.73 -9.70 -7.48
C ILE A 58 -9.06 -8.40 -7.01
N ILE A 59 -7.78 -8.22 -7.32
CA ILE A 59 -7.05 -7.00 -6.96
C ILE A 59 -7.59 -5.80 -7.72
N SER A 60 -7.81 -5.94 -9.04
CA SER A 60 -8.34 -4.87 -9.87
C SER A 60 -9.73 -4.43 -9.43
N GLU A 61 -10.60 -5.37 -9.08
CA GLU A 61 -11.93 -5.07 -8.53
C GLU A 61 -11.83 -4.25 -7.23
N ALA A 62 -11.00 -4.66 -6.28
CA ALA A 62 -10.80 -3.94 -5.03
C ALA A 62 -10.22 -2.53 -5.23
N VAL A 63 -9.26 -2.38 -6.16
CA VAL A 63 -8.69 -1.06 -6.51
C VAL A 63 -9.75 -0.17 -7.16
N LEU A 64 -10.56 -0.71 -8.07
CA LEU A 64 -11.67 0.02 -8.71
C LEU A 64 -12.71 0.47 -7.67
N GLU A 65 -13.09 -0.41 -6.74
CA GLU A 65 -14.04 -0.11 -5.66
C GLU A 65 -13.51 1.04 -4.78
N ASN A 66 -12.25 0.96 -4.34
CA ASN A 66 -11.63 2.02 -3.56
C ASN A 66 -11.60 3.36 -4.30
N ARG A 67 -11.22 3.36 -5.59
CA ARG A 67 -11.16 4.57 -6.43
C ARG A 67 -12.52 5.17 -6.73
N SER A 68 -13.58 4.37 -6.70
CA SER A 68 -14.96 4.85 -6.86
C SER A 68 -15.49 5.58 -5.61
N GLY A 69 -14.77 5.52 -4.49
CA GLY A 69 -15.19 6.10 -3.21
C GLY A 69 -16.26 5.29 -2.47
N LEU A 70 -16.46 4.03 -2.87
CA LEU A 70 -17.38 3.10 -2.20
C LEU A 70 -16.77 2.45 -0.96
N SER A 71 -15.44 2.48 -0.81
CA SER A 71 -14.74 1.95 0.37
C SER A 71 -14.91 2.84 1.61
N LYS A 72 -14.96 2.22 2.79
CA LYS A 72 -14.99 2.95 4.07
C LYS A 72 -13.72 3.77 4.26
N ALA A 73 -13.86 4.99 4.77
CA ALA A 73 -12.72 5.79 5.21
C ALA A 73 -12.02 5.12 6.39
N GLY A 74 -10.68 5.15 6.40
CA GLY A 74 -9.85 4.54 7.45
C GLY A 74 -9.24 3.19 7.06
N GLN A 75 -9.87 2.46 6.14
CA GLN A 75 -9.43 1.13 5.73
C GLN A 75 -8.38 1.16 4.61
N PRO A 76 -7.53 0.11 4.50
CA PRO A 76 -6.65 -0.07 3.36
C PRO A 76 -7.41 -0.14 2.02
N ILE A 77 -6.73 0.19 0.92
CA ILE A 77 -7.28 0.07 -0.45
C ILE A 77 -7.73 -1.37 -0.74
N GLY A 78 -6.99 -2.35 -0.24
CA GLY A 78 -7.31 -3.76 -0.29
C GLY A 78 -6.38 -4.55 0.61
N SER A 79 -6.90 -5.61 1.20
CA SER A 79 -6.15 -6.54 2.05
C SER A 79 -6.24 -7.93 1.43
N PHE A 80 -5.11 -8.47 1.01
CA PHE A 80 -5.05 -9.73 0.27
C PHE A 80 -4.16 -10.74 0.99
N PHE A 81 -4.59 -12.00 0.98
CA PHE A 81 -3.82 -13.12 1.50
C PHE A 81 -3.51 -14.09 0.37
N PHE A 82 -2.27 -14.06 -0.12
CA PHE A 82 -1.87 -14.90 -1.24
C PHE A 82 -1.31 -16.24 -0.78
N LEU A 83 -1.93 -17.33 -1.22
CA LEU A 83 -1.51 -18.69 -0.95
C LEU A 83 -0.87 -19.33 -2.20
N GLY A 84 0.17 -20.15 -1.98
CA GLY A 84 0.76 -20.99 -3.02
C GLY A 84 2.26 -21.20 -2.85
N PRO A 85 2.91 -22.02 -3.69
CA PRO A 85 4.36 -22.25 -3.64
C PRO A 85 5.20 -20.99 -3.86
N THR A 86 6.46 -20.99 -3.42
CA THR A 86 7.42 -19.94 -3.76
C THR A 86 7.65 -19.85 -5.27
N GLY A 87 7.93 -18.66 -5.80
CA GLY A 87 8.22 -18.46 -7.22
C GLY A 87 7.01 -18.45 -8.15
N THR A 88 5.78 -18.49 -7.62
CA THR A 88 4.52 -18.44 -8.41
C THR A 88 4.06 -17.03 -8.79
N GLY A 89 4.82 -15.99 -8.42
CA GLY A 89 4.53 -14.61 -8.81
C GLY A 89 3.86 -13.74 -7.74
N LYS A 90 3.71 -14.21 -6.48
CA LYS A 90 3.13 -13.39 -5.38
C LYS A 90 3.83 -12.04 -5.19
N THR A 91 5.15 -12.07 -5.00
CA THR A 91 5.97 -10.86 -4.84
C THR A 91 6.00 -10.03 -6.13
N GLU A 92 5.93 -10.69 -7.29
CA GLU A 92 5.95 -10.01 -8.59
C GLU A 92 4.64 -9.27 -8.86
N LEU A 93 3.52 -9.82 -8.42
CA LEU A 93 2.22 -9.17 -8.44
C LEU A 93 2.20 -7.93 -7.55
N ALA A 94 2.78 -8.00 -6.35
CA ALA A 94 2.94 -6.83 -5.50
C ALA A 94 3.78 -5.73 -6.18
N LYS A 95 4.89 -6.07 -6.82
CA LYS A 95 5.72 -5.11 -7.58
C LYS A 95 5.00 -4.50 -8.76
N SER A 96 4.32 -5.34 -9.55
CA SER A 96 3.54 -4.89 -10.71
C SER A 96 2.41 -3.96 -10.28
N LEU A 97 1.75 -4.27 -9.16
CA LEU A 97 0.73 -3.43 -8.57
C LEU A 97 1.30 -2.10 -8.03
N ALA A 98 2.48 -2.11 -7.39
CA ALA A 98 3.14 -0.89 -6.93
C ALA A 98 3.49 0.04 -8.11
N GLU A 99 4.07 -0.53 -9.17
CA GLU A 99 4.36 0.20 -10.41
C GLU A 99 3.07 0.78 -11.03
N PHE A 100 2.00 -0.02 -11.09
CA PHE A 100 0.73 0.41 -11.64
C PHE A 100 0.09 1.55 -10.83
N LEU A 101 0.06 1.44 -9.50
CA LEU A 101 -0.63 2.40 -8.62
C LEU A 101 0.20 3.67 -8.36
N PHE A 102 1.51 3.53 -8.23
CA PHE A 102 2.39 4.58 -7.72
C PHE A 102 3.47 5.02 -8.72
N GLN A 103 3.57 4.38 -9.89
CA GLN A 103 4.63 4.63 -10.88
C GLN A 103 6.04 4.42 -10.28
N ASP A 104 6.11 3.52 -9.30
CA ASP A 104 7.33 3.13 -8.60
C ASP A 104 7.18 1.71 -8.05
N GLU A 105 7.80 0.73 -8.70
CA GLU A 105 7.86 -0.65 -8.19
C GLU A 105 8.52 -0.78 -6.80
N ASN A 106 9.27 0.25 -6.36
CA ASN A 106 9.90 0.31 -5.04
C ASN A 106 9.00 1.00 -3.99
N ALA A 107 7.77 1.37 -4.35
CA ALA A 107 6.71 1.78 -3.42
C ALA A 107 6.15 0.56 -2.65
N ILE A 108 7.05 -0.29 -2.17
CA ILE A 108 6.77 -1.47 -1.34
C ILE A 108 7.50 -1.32 -0.02
N ILE A 109 6.75 -1.45 1.06
CA ILE A 109 7.31 -1.69 2.40
C ILE A 109 7.27 -3.20 2.61
N ARG A 110 8.41 -3.86 2.38
CA ARG A 110 8.54 -5.31 2.56
C ARG A 110 9.00 -5.64 3.98
N PHE A 111 8.32 -6.59 4.60
CA PHE A 111 8.74 -7.26 5.81
C PHE A 111 8.89 -8.75 5.54
N ASP A 112 10.07 -9.29 5.81
CA ASP A 112 10.30 -10.73 5.81
C ASP A 112 9.86 -11.28 7.18
N MET A 113 8.75 -12.03 7.20
CA MET A 113 8.18 -12.56 8.44
C MET A 113 9.06 -13.63 9.09
N SER A 114 10.05 -14.17 8.37
CA SER A 114 11.06 -15.03 8.98
C SER A 114 11.94 -14.31 10.01
N GLU A 115 12.05 -12.97 9.97
CA GLU A 115 12.77 -12.17 10.97
C GLU A 115 11.96 -11.97 12.27
N PHE A 116 10.65 -12.21 12.23
CA PHE A 116 9.70 -11.95 13.32
C PHE A 116 9.19 -13.25 13.97
N LYS A 117 10.01 -14.31 13.94
CA LYS A 117 9.71 -15.64 14.54
C LYS A 117 9.60 -15.61 16.06
N GLU A 118 10.36 -14.74 16.71
CA GLU A 118 10.47 -14.65 18.16
C GLU A 118 9.60 -13.50 18.69
N GLU A 119 9.02 -13.68 19.88
CA GLU A 119 8.08 -12.73 20.49
C GLU A 119 8.65 -11.31 20.59
N HIS A 120 9.92 -11.19 21.00
CA HIS A 120 10.57 -9.88 21.14
C HIS A 120 10.81 -9.22 19.78
N SER A 121 11.13 -9.99 18.73
CA SER A 121 11.26 -9.47 17.37
C SER A 121 9.90 -9.02 16.84
N ALA A 122 8.84 -9.79 17.09
CA ALA A 122 7.47 -9.42 16.76
C ALA A 122 7.05 -8.10 17.43
N ALA A 123 7.42 -7.89 18.71
CA ALA A 123 7.16 -6.63 19.41
C ALA A 123 7.83 -5.41 18.74
N LEU A 124 8.98 -5.57 18.07
CA LEU A 124 9.59 -4.48 17.31
C LEU A 124 8.75 -4.04 16.10
N LEU A 125 7.93 -4.95 15.54
CA LEU A 125 7.08 -4.64 14.38
C LEU A 125 6.02 -3.59 14.72
N TYR A 126 5.31 -3.77 15.83
CA TYR A 126 4.22 -2.89 16.27
C TYR A 126 4.62 -1.89 17.36
N GLY A 127 5.79 -2.06 17.98
CA GLY A 127 6.35 -1.17 18.99
C GLY A 127 6.25 -1.79 20.38
N ALA A 128 7.22 -1.47 21.23
CA ALA A 128 7.20 -1.92 22.62
C ALA A 128 6.00 -1.32 23.37
N PRO A 129 5.47 -1.95 24.43
CA PRO A 129 4.44 -1.34 25.28
C PRO A 129 5.01 -0.20 26.16
N PRO A 130 4.15 0.67 26.72
CA PRO A 130 4.59 1.74 27.63
C PRO A 130 5.44 1.19 28.79
N GLY A 131 6.59 1.80 29.04
CA GLY A 131 7.52 1.38 30.09
C GLY A 131 8.64 0.44 29.66
N TYR A 132 8.68 0.03 28.38
CA TYR A 132 9.76 -0.75 27.80
C TYR A 132 10.69 0.13 26.94
N VAL A 133 11.97 -0.25 26.82
CA VAL A 133 12.93 0.41 25.93
C VAL A 133 12.42 0.31 24.49
N GLY A 134 12.39 1.44 23.77
CA GLY A 134 11.85 1.53 22.40
C GLY A 134 10.38 1.94 22.30
N TYR A 135 9.68 2.21 23.42
CA TYR A 135 8.29 2.70 23.39
C TYR A 135 8.13 4.00 22.59
N GLU A 136 9.02 4.99 22.84
CA GLU A 136 8.97 6.28 22.14
C GLU A 136 9.42 6.20 20.68
N GLU A 137 10.13 5.14 20.30
CA GLU A 137 10.55 4.93 18.91
C GLU A 137 9.39 4.47 18.03
N GLY A 138 8.35 3.86 18.61
CA GLY A 138 7.20 3.31 17.88
C GLY A 138 7.53 2.02 17.10
N GLY A 139 6.50 1.39 16.53
CA GLY A 139 6.67 0.17 15.75
C GLY A 139 7.33 0.40 14.39
N LEU A 140 8.16 -0.55 13.95
CA LEU A 140 8.77 -0.54 12.63
C LEU A 140 7.74 -0.39 11.51
N LEU A 141 6.58 -1.04 11.63
CA LEU A 141 5.46 -0.93 10.69
C LEU A 141 4.95 0.50 10.57
N VAL A 142 4.55 1.09 11.69
CA VAL A 142 4.02 2.46 11.75
C VAL A 142 5.04 3.46 11.24
N ASN A 143 6.30 3.32 11.64
CA ASN A 143 7.37 4.23 11.23
C ASN A 143 7.63 4.19 9.72
N LYS A 144 7.68 3.00 9.13
CA LYS A 144 7.87 2.86 7.68
C LYS A 144 6.67 3.41 6.91
N ILE A 145 5.44 3.18 7.36
CA ILE A 145 4.24 3.75 6.74
C ILE A 145 4.23 5.27 6.86
N ARG A 146 4.61 5.85 8.01
CA ARG A 146 4.72 7.31 8.16
C ARG A 146 5.74 7.95 7.21
N GLN A 147 6.82 7.22 6.90
CA GLN A 147 7.82 7.67 5.92
C GLN A 147 7.35 7.48 4.48
N LYS A 148 6.57 6.43 4.19
CA LYS A 148 6.05 6.07 2.87
C LYS A 148 4.56 5.70 2.91
N PRO A 149 3.66 6.69 3.08
CA PRO A 149 2.24 6.43 3.31
C PRO A 149 1.51 5.85 2.08
N TYR A 150 2.04 6.04 0.88
CA TYR A 150 1.52 5.49 -0.38
C TYR A 150 2.43 4.36 -0.84
N SER A 151 2.20 3.18 -0.28
CA SER A 151 2.98 2.00 -0.58
C SER A 151 2.15 0.73 -0.39
N ILE A 152 2.57 -0.34 -1.05
CA ILE A 152 2.10 -1.68 -0.71
C ILE A 152 2.89 -2.16 0.50
N VAL A 153 2.19 -2.58 1.54
CA VAL A 153 2.81 -3.29 2.66
C VAL A 153 2.78 -4.78 2.34
N LEU A 154 3.96 -5.38 2.17
CA LEU A 154 4.12 -6.79 1.82
C LEU A 154 4.69 -7.55 3.01
N PHE A 155 3.91 -8.50 3.54
CA PHE A 155 4.34 -9.47 4.55
C PHE A 155 4.68 -10.79 3.84
N ASP A 156 5.97 -11.03 3.60
CA ASP A 156 6.45 -12.26 2.92
C ASP A 156 6.67 -13.38 3.94
N GLU A 157 6.45 -14.64 3.53
CA GLU A 157 6.54 -15.83 4.40
C GLU A 157 5.74 -15.74 5.72
N ILE A 158 4.51 -15.21 5.67
CA ILE A 158 3.75 -14.91 6.88
C ILE A 158 3.49 -16.09 7.81
N GLU A 159 3.47 -17.31 7.29
CA GLU A 159 3.38 -18.53 8.08
C GLU A 159 4.58 -18.75 9.03
N LYS A 160 5.66 -17.99 8.87
CA LYS A 160 6.85 -18.03 9.71
C LYS A 160 6.81 -17.04 10.88
N ALA A 161 5.90 -16.07 10.88
CA ALA A 161 5.80 -15.07 11.95
C ALA A 161 5.43 -15.70 13.30
N HIS A 162 5.83 -15.04 14.39
CA HIS A 162 5.27 -15.29 15.71
C HIS A 162 3.76 -15.03 15.71
N THR A 163 3.00 -15.81 16.50
CA THR A 163 1.53 -15.74 16.51
C THR A 163 0.98 -14.37 16.93
N SER A 164 1.71 -13.64 17.79
CA SER A 164 1.31 -12.28 18.21
C SER A 164 1.29 -11.25 17.08
N VAL A 165 1.93 -11.53 15.93
CA VAL A 165 1.87 -10.63 14.76
C VAL A 165 0.46 -10.60 14.16
N PHE A 166 -0.30 -11.71 14.26
CA PHE A 166 -1.65 -11.78 13.72
C PHE A 166 -2.64 -10.86 14.46
N ASP A 167 -2.43 -10.60 15.75
CA ASP A 167 -3.28 -9.68 16.53
C ASP A 167 -3.25 -8.27 15.93
N VAL A 168 -2.09 -7.83 15.44
CA VAL A 168 -1.92 -6.54 14.77
C VAL A 168 -2.66 -6.52 13.42
N PHE A 169 -2.63 -7.62 12.66
CA PHE A 169 -3.37 -7.68 11.40
C PHE A 169 -4.87 -7.68 11.58
N LEU A 170 -5.38 -8.34 12.63
CA LEU A 170 -6.79 -8.28 12.97
C LEU A 170 -7.21 -6.83 13.23
N GLN A 171 -6.42 -6.08 14.00
CA GLN A 171 -6.69 -4.67 14.24
C GLN A 171 -6.67 -3.83 12.95
N ILE A 172 -5.68 -4.03 12.07
CA ILE A 172 -5.57 -3.30 10.80
C ILE A 172 -6.72 -3.64 9.83
N MET A 173 -7.31 -4.83 9.91
CA MET A 173 -8.44 -5.23 9.07
C MET A 173 -9.79 -4.77 9.63
N ASP A 174 -9.92 -4.67 10.94
CA ASP A 174 -11.16 -4.24 11.62
C ASP A 174 -11.36 -2.72 11.59
N GLU A 175 -10.28 -1.94 11.78
CA GLU A 175 -10.27 -0.47 11.84
C GLU A 175 -9.98 0.18 10.48
#